data_AF-A0A0I9U2T2-F1
#
_entry.id   AF-A0A0I9U2T2-F1
#
_cell.length_a   1.000
_cell.length_b   1.000
_cell.length_c   1.000
_cell.angle_alpha   90.00
_cell.angle_beta   90.00
_cell.angle_gamma   90.00
#
_symmetry.space_group_name_H-M   'P 1'
#
loop_
_entity.id
_entity.type
_entity.pdbx_description
1 polymer ?
#
loop_
_entity_poly.entity_id
_entity_poly.type
_entity_poly.pdbx_seq_one_letter_code
_entity_poly.pdbx_strand_id
1 'polypeptide(L)'
;MMPDSQPSLNTNSAYPFGGSSCQLHYAKLPPEVNSSNIFEGPGSKALWDVIDRFEALADQISVKSASLKNWNQALQGQWSGQSATRMAETAEKLQQWMDDFSQEAWKTALNVRHIAREFVEAQHSMISTAEVAENRAQRETLVAEQSSGLARHDEQIVVLDREYERFWAHDVEVMWRYEIYARDKLASMPSWPEPPRADPELSRIHIRGG
;
A
#
# COMPACT_ATOMS: atom_id res chain seq x y z
N MET A 1 27.18 -5.79 25.31
CA MET A 1 26.23 -4.99 26.12
C MET A 1 26.12 -3.66 25.40
N MET A 2 25.13 -3.53 24.51
CA MET A 2 24.91 -2.30 23.74
C MET A 2 24.57 -1.17 24.74
N PRO A 3 25.13 0.04 24.62
CA PRO A 3 24.69 1.13 25.47
C PRO A 3 23.28 1.54 25.03
N ASP A 4 22.30 1.20 25.87
CA ASP A 4 20.94 1.76 25.86
C ASP A 4 21.04 3.28 26.04
N SER A 5 21.23 3.98 24.92
CA SER A 5 21.07 5.42 24.85
C SER A 5 19.66 5.71 24.37
N GLN A 6 18.66 5.22 25.11
CA GLN A 6 17.31 5.75 24.96
C GLN A 6 17.30 7.17 25.55
N PRO A 7 17.08 8.22 24.75
CA PRO A 7 16.91 9.56 25.30
C PRO A 7 15.67 9.56 26.22
N SER A 8 15.82 10.15 27.41
CA SER A 8 14.80 10.21 28.46
C SER A 8 13.46 10.69 27.90
N LEU A 9 12.43 9.84 28.02
CA LEU A 9 11.05 10.13 27.64
C LEU A 9 10.43 11.15 28.62
N ASN A 10 10.70 12.44 28.40
CA ASN A 10 9.91 13.50 29.01
C ASN A 10 8.70 13.80 28.11
N THR A 11 7.51 13.48 28.61
CA THR A 11 6.23 13.69 27.94
C THR A 11 5.83 15.17 27.99
N ASN A 12 6.53 16.02 27.24
CA ASN A 12 6.08 17.31 26.69
C ASN A 12 7.32 18.15 26.39
N SER A 13 7.51 18.50 25.11
CA SER A 13 8.60 19.28 24.53
C SER A 13 9.89 18.50 24.21
N ALA A 14 10.34 18.65 22.95
CA ALA A 14 11.64 18.26 22.38
C ALA A 14 11.77 16.91 21.64
N TYR A 15 10.98 16.70 20.59
CA TYR A 15 11.55 16.19 19.34
C TYR A 15 11.98 17.42 18.51
N PRO A 16 13.19 17.47 17.91
CA PRO A 16 13.64 18.61 17.12
C PRO A 16 12.82 18.82 15.83
N PHE A 17 11.96 17.86 15.47
CA PHE A 17 11.12 17.88 14.29
C PHE A 17 9.65 17.94 14.71
N GLY A 18 9.04 19.12 14.58
CA GLY A 18 7.60 19.36 14.79
C GLY A 18 6.74 18.72 13.69
N GLY A 19 6.72 17.38 13.64
CA GLY A 19 6.11 16.60 12.57
C GLY A 19 4.68 16.10 12.83
N SER A 20 4.05 15.59 11.76
CA SER A 20 2.75 14.88 11.85
C SER A 20 2.88 13.60 12.70
N SER A 21 1.77 13.03 13.20
CA SER A 21 1.80 11.82 14.05
C SER A 21 2.54 10.63 13.42
N CYS A 22 2.46 10.48 12.11
CA CYS A 22 3.22 9.51 11.30
C CYS A 22 4.72 9.78 11.29
N GLN A 23 5.12 11.02 11.05
CA GLN A 23 6.52 11.43 11.09
C GLN A 23 7.11 11.22 12.50
N LEU A 24 6.32 11.49 13.54
CA LEU A 24 6.70 11.23 14.94
C LEU A 24 6.78 9.73 15.27
N HIS A 25 6.13 8.85 14.52
CA HIS A 25 6.30 7.40 14.69
C HIS A 25 7.68 6.96 14.21
N TYR A 26 8.07 7.34 12.99
CA TYR A 26 9.38 6.98 12.43
C TYR A 26 10.54 7.69 13.15
N ALA A 27 10.33 8.91 13.65
CA ALA A 27 11.32 9.64 14.43
C ALA A 27 11.64 9.00 15.80
N LYS A 28 10.86 8.02 16.26
CA LYS A 28 11.16 7.23 17.46
C LYS A 28 12.05 6.01 17.16
N LEU A 29 12.21 5.67 15.90
CA LEU A 29 13.01 4.54 15.45
C LEU A 29 14.34 5.09 14.93
N PRO A 30 15.50 4.59 15.41
CA PRO A 30 16.79 5.02 14.88
C PRO A 30 16.98 4.52 13.44
N PRO A 31 17.96 5.08 12.68
CA PRO A 31 18.27 4.68 11.31
C PRO A 31 18.35 3.16 11.13
N GLU A 32 19.05 2.45 12.03
CA GLU A 32 19.22 0.99 11.98
C GLU A 32 17.90 0.24 11.87
N VAL A 33 16.87 0.73 12.60
CA VAL A 33 15.55 0.10 12.64
C VAL A 33 14.72 0.48 11.41
N ASN A 34 14.73 1.75 11.00
CA ASN A 34 14.01 2.17 9.79
C ASN A 34 14.58 1.47 8.54
N SER A 35 15.91 1.43 8.40
CA SER A 35 16.58 0.69 7.32
C SER A 35 16.28 -0.81 7.39
N SER A 36 16.46 -1.46 8.54
CA SER A 36 16.17 -2.89 8.66
C SER A 36 14.71 -3.22 8.30
N ASN A 37 13.74 -2.42 8.76
CA ASN A 37 12.33 -2.64 8.47
C ASN A 37 12.00 -2.62 6.95
N ILE A 38 12.59 -1.72 6.17
CA ILE A 38 12.31 -1.64 4.72
C ILE A 38 13.04 -2.73 3.91
N PHE A 39 14.17 -3.23 4.39
CA PHE A 39 14.97 -4.25 3.69
C PHE A 39 14.63 -5.69 4.09
N GLU A 40 14.31 -5.95 5.36
CA GLU A 40 14.04 -7.29 5.90
C GLU A 40 12.56 -7.67 5.89
N GLY A 41 11.68 -6.72 5.55
CA GLY A 41 10.25 -6.98 5.40
C GLY A 41 9.95 -8.03 4.32
N PRO A 42 8.69 -8.51 4.21
CA PRO A 42 8.28 -9.53 3.23
C PRO A 42 8.41 -9.12 1.75
N GLY A 43 8.87 -7.89 1.48
CA GLY A 43 9.00 -7.31 0.15
C GLY A 43 7.67 -7.03 -0.53
N SER A 44 7.73 -6.61 -1.80
CA SER A 44 6.55 -6.22 -2.59
C SER A 44 5.89 -7.39 -3.33
N LYS A 45 6.38 -8.63 -3.21
CA LYS A 45 5.85 -9.79 -3.95
C LYS A 45 4.35 -9.97 -3.74
N ALA A 46 3.88 -9.88 -2.48
CA ALA A 46 2.47 -10.02 -2.18
C ALA A 46 1.61 -8.92 -2.84
N LEU A 47 2.15 -7.71 -3.04
CA LEU A 47 1.45 -6.64 -3.75
C LEU A 47 1.31 -6.98 -5.24
N TRP A 48 2.34 -7.54 -5.86
CA TRP A 48 2.30 -8.02 -7.24
C TRP A 48 1.31 -9.18 -7.41
N ASP A 49 1.29 -10.14 -6.48
CA ASP A 49 0.31 -11.23 -6.50
C ASP A 49 -1.14 -10.71 -6.39
N VAL A 50 -1.37 -9.62 -5.63
CA VAL A 50 -2.68 -8.96 -5.52
C VAL A 50 -3.05 -8.25 -6.83
N ILE A 51 -2.10 -7.56 -7.47
CA ILE A 51 -2.30 -6.92 -8.78
C ILE A 51 -2.79 -7.95 -9.79
N ASP A 52 -2.05 -9.04 -9.96
CA ASP A 52 -2.37 -10.09 -10.93
C ASP A 52 -3.78 -10.68 -10.70
N ARG A 53 -4.18 -10.85 -9.44
CA ARG A 53 -5.50 -11.36 -9.07
C ARG A 53 -6.62 -10.40 -9.43
N PHE A 54 -6.44 -9.10 -9.19
CA PHE A 54 -7.45 -8.10 -9.53
C PHE A 54 -7.57 -7.90 -11.04
N GLU A 55 -6.46 -7.90 -11.79
CA GLU A 55 -6.48 -7.83 -13.25
C GLU A 55 -7.19 -9.06 -13.84
N ALA A 56 -6.83 -10.26 -13.39
CA ALA A 56 -7.48 -11.49 -13.84
C ALA A 56 -8.98 -11.53 -13.48
N LEU A 57 -9.37 -11.03 -12.30
CA LEU A 57 -10.76 -10.93 -11.90
C LEU A 57 -11.53 -9.95 -12.80
N ALA A 58 -10.95 -8.78 -13.07
CA ALA A 58 -11.55 -7.76 -13.92
C ALA A 58 -11.83 -8.31 -15.33
N ASP A 59 -10.86 -9.00 -15.92
CA ASP A 59 -10.98 -9.62 -17.23
C ASP A 59 -12.05 -10.72 -17.24
N GLN A 60 -12.07 -11.60 -16.24
CA GLN A 60 -13.06 -12.65 -16.13
C GLN A 60 -14.50 -12.11 -16.03
N ILE A 61 -14.70 -11.03 -15.28
CA ILE A 61 -16.01 -10.40 -15.14
C ILE A 61 -16.43 -9.72 -16.45
N SER A 62 -15.50 -9.06 -17.16
CA SER A 62 -15.75 -8.48 -18.48
C SER A 62 -16.19 -9.54 -19.51
N VAL A 63 -15.52 -10.69 -19.55
CA VAL A 63 -15.92 -11.82 -20.43
C VAL A 63 -17.31 -12.35 -20.09
N LYS A 64 -17.64 -12.45 -18.80
CA LYS A 64 -18.97 -12.89 -18.34
C LYS A 64 -20.06 -11.87 -18.68
N SER A 65 -19.78 -10.58 -18.54
CA SER A 65 -20.67 -9.48 -18.95
C SER A 65 -21.01 -9.58 -20.44
N ALA A 66 -19.99 -9.71 -21.30
CA ALA A 66 -20.19 -9.89 -22.74
C ALA A 66 -20.99 -11.16 -23.07
N SER A 67 -20.75 -12.25 -22.35
CA SER A 67 -21.50 -13.51 -22.53
C SER A 67 -22.97 -13.35 -22.15
N LEU A 68 -23.27 -12.66 -21.04
CA LEU A 68 -24.64 -12.34 -20.61
C LEU A 68 -25.36 -11.49 -21.65
N LYS A 69 -24.70 -10.46 -22.18
CA LYS A 69 -25.22 -9.61 -23.26
C LYS A 69 -25.62 -10.43 -24.48
N ASN A 70 -24.73 -11.30 -24.95
CA ASN A 70 -24.97 -12.16 -26.12
C ASN A 70 -26.16 -13.11 -25.89
N TRP A 71 -26.25 -13.71 -24.71
CA TRP A 71 -27.36 -14.59 -24.34
C TRP A 71 -28.69 -13.84 -24.28
N ASN A 72 -28.70 -12.64 -23.66
CA ASN A 72 -29.89 -11.80 -23.58
C ASN A 72 -30.40 -11.43 -24.99
N GLN A 73 -29.50 -11.05 -25.90
CA GLN A 73 -29.85 -10.75 -27.29
C GLN A 73 -30.41 -11.95 -28.05
N ALA A 74 -29.81 -13.14 -27.88
CA ALA A 74 -30.27 -14.36 -28.54
C ALA A 74 -31.69 -14.76 -28.11
N LEU A 75 -32.05 -14.52 -26.86
CA LEU A 75 -33.37 -14.86 -26.32
C LEU A 75 -34.50 -13.92 -26.74
N GLN A 76 -34.21 -12.64 -27.01
CA GLN A 76 -35.24 -11.66 -27.38
C GLN A 76 -36.04 -12.04 -28.65
N GLY A 77 -35.48 -12.89 -29.52
CA GLY A 77 -36.18 -13.43 -30.70
C GLY A 77 -36.89 -14.77 -30.46
N GLN A 78 -36.65 -15.45 -29.35
CA GLN A 78 -37.16 -16.80 -29.05
C GLN A 78 -38.21 -16.79 -27.93
N TRP A 79 -38.19 -15.79 -27.07
CA TRP A 79 -39.08 -15.66 -25.94
C TRP A 79 -39.67 -14.25 -25.89
N SER A 80 -40.99 -14.16 -25.78
CA SER A 80 -41.72 -12.89 -25.82
C SER A 80 -42.78 -12.81 -24.71
N GLY A 81 -43.32 -11.60 -24.52
CA GLY A 81 -44.29 -11.30 -23.46
C GLY A 81 -43.66 -10.61 -22.25
N GLN A 82 -44.49 -10.26 -21.27
CA GLN A 82 -44.09 -9.40 -20.14
C GLN A 82 -42.98 -10.01 -19.27
N SER A 83 -42.94 -11.34 -19.15
CA SER A 83 -41.87 -12.05 -18.45
C SER A 83 -40.52 -11.93 -19.17
N ALA A 84 -40.52 -11.99 -20.50
CA ALA A 84 -39.32 -11.86 -21.32
C ALA A 84 -38.73 -10.44 -21.19
N THR A 85 -39.58 -9.42 -21.25
CA THR A 85 -39.17 -8.02 -21.06
C THR A 85 -38.53 -7.79 -19.68
N ARG A 86 -39.15 -8.29 -18.60
CA ARG A 86 -38.60 -8.15 -17.24
C ARG A 86 -37.27 -8.86 -17.05
N MET A 87 -37.11 -10.04 -17.65
CA MET A 87 -35.84 -10.77 -17.61
C MET A 87 -34.75 -10.03 -18.37
N ALA A 88 -35.07 -9.45 -19.54
CA ALA A 88 -34.13 -8.66 -20.32
C ALA A 88 -33.64 -7.42 -19.56
N GLU A 89 -34.56 -6.67 -18.93
CA GLU A 89 -34.21 -5.53 -18.08
C GLU A 89 -33.35 -5.93 -16.87
N THR A 90 -33.61 -7.10 -16.28
CA THR A 90 -32.81 -7.62 -15.17
C THR A 90 -31.40 -8.00 -15.63
N ALA A 91 -31.28 -8.64 -16.80
CA ALA A 91 -30.00 -8.99 -17.40
C ALA A 91 -29.17 -7.75 -17.74
N GLU A 92 -29.78 -6.69 -18.27
CA GLU A 92 -29.12 -5.42 -18.57
C GLU A 92 -28.56 -4.75 -17.30
N LYS A 93 -29.35 -4.71 -16.21
CA LYS A 93 -28.88 -4.19 -14.91
C LYS A 93 -27.70 -4.98 -14.36
N LEU A 94 -27.75 -6.31 -14.45
CA LEU A 94 -26.65 -7.16 -14.01
C LEU A 94 -25.41 -6.93 -14.89
N GLN A 95 -25.58 -6.82 -16.20
CA GLN A 95 -24.49 -6.54 -17.13
C GLN A 95 -23.80 -5.22 -16.78
N GLN A 96 -24.56 -4.14 -16.59
CA GLN A 96 -24.01 -2.84 -16.20
C GLN A 96 -23.21 -2.93 -14.89
N TRP A 97 -23.76 -3.64 -13.90
CA TRP A 97 -23.03 -3.88 -12.65
C TRP A 97 -21.73 -4.66 -12.86
N MET A 98 -21.71 -5.67 -13.74
CA MET A 98 -20.48 -6.42 -14.06
C MET A 98 -19.43 -5.53 -14.73
N ASP A 99 -19.87 -4.66 -15.65
CA ASP A 99 -18.98 -3.71 -16.34
C ASP A 99 -18.39 -2.69 -15.35
N ASP A 100 -19.18 -2.17 -14.42
CA ASP A 100 -18.72 -1.27 -13.36
C ASP A 100 -17.76 -1.98 -12.40
N PHE A 101 -18.11 -3.20 -11.95
CA PHE A 101 -17.26 -4.01 -11.07
C PHE A 101 -15.90 -4.31 -11.72
N SER A 102 -15.86 -4.65 -13.01
CA SER A 102 -14.62 -4.89 -13.75
C SER A 102 -13.72 -3.65 -13.76
N GLN A 103 -14.29 -2.47 -13.99
CA GLN A 103 -13.54 -1.21 -13.95
C GLN A 103 -12.96 -0.90 -12.56
N GLU A 104 -13.74 -1.13 -11.49
CA GLU A 104 -13.26 -0.93 -10.12
C GLU A 104 -12.18 -1.96 -9.72
N ALA A 105 -12.27 -3.20 -10.20
CA ALA A 105 -11.20 -4.18 -10.03
C ALA A 105 -9.89 -3.74 -10.70
N TRP A 106 -9.96 -3.22 -11.93
CA TRP A 106 -8.79 -2.64 -12.63
C TRP A 106 -8.18 -1.45 -11.89
N LYS A 107 -9.01 -0.52 -11.40
CA LYS A 107 -8.53 0.63 -10.59
C LYS A 107 -7.85 0.18 -9.31
N THR A 108 -8.37 -0.87 -8.66
CA THR A 108 -7.74 -1.47 -7.47
C THR A 108 -6.34 -1.98 -7.80
N ALA A 109 -6.18 -2.75 -8.89
CA ALA A 109 -4.88 -3.23 -9.35
C ALA A 109 -3.89 -2.07 -9.61
N LEU A 110 -4.35 -0.98 -10.25
CA LEU A 110 -3.54 0.20 -10.51
C LEU A 110 -3.08 0.90 -9.22
N ASN A 111 -3.98 1.09 -8.25
CA ASN A 111 -3.61 1.69 -6.96
C ASN A 111 -2.59 0.83 -6.19
N VAL A 112 -2.77 -0.49 -6.17
CA VAL A 112 -1.79 -1.41 -5.54
C VAL A 112 -0.44 -1.35 -6.28
N ARG A 113 -0.44 -1.25 -7.61
CA ARG A 113 0.79 -1.08 -8.42
C ARG A 113 1.52 0.20 -8.06
N HIS A 114 0.81 1.30 -7.83
CA HIS A 114 1.42 2.55 -7.37
C HIS A 114 2.09 2.38 -5.99
N ILE A 115 1.42 1.71 -5.04
CA ILE A 115 1.99 1.43 -3.72
C ILE A 115 3.24 0.54 -3.83
N ALA A 116 3.20 -0.50 -4.67
CA ALA A 116 4.33 -1.40 -4.88
C ALA A 116 5.55 -0.68 -5.46
N ARG A 117 5.33 0.29 -6.37
CA ARG A 117 6.41 1.13 -6.91
C ARG A 117 6.98 2.06 -5.85
N GLU A 118 6.13 2.73 -5.07
CA GLU A 118 6.60 3.62 -4.02
C GLU A 118 7.39 2.86 -2.95
N PHE A 119 7.03 1.62 -2.64
CA PHE A 119 7.82 0.76 -1.75
C PHE A 119 9.25 0.56 -2.29
N VAL A 120 9.40 0.27 -3.59
CA VAL A 120 10.72 0.08 -4.22
C VAL A 120 11.51 1.39 -4.23
N GLU A 121 10.87 2.53 -4.51
CA GLU A 121 11.51 3.85 -4.44
C GLU A 121 11.95 4.21 -3.01
N ALA A 122 11.14 3.90 -2.01
CA ALA A 122 11.49 4.07 -0.61
C ALA A 122 12.68 3.18 -0.22
N GLN A 123 12.68 1.93 -0.66
CA GLN A 123 13.79 1.00 -0.44
C GLN A 123 15.08 1.48 -1.10
N HIS A 124 15.03 2.02 -2.34
CA HIS A 124 16.19 2.61 -3.00
C HIS A 124 16.68 3.90 -2.36
N SER A 125 15.77 4.68 -1.76
CA SER A 125 16.09 5.95 -1.12
C SER A 125 16.64 5.77 0.29
N MET A 126 16.35 4.65 0.95
CA MET A 126 16.72 4.41 2.35
C MET A 126 18.24 4.33 2.53
N ILE A 127 18.78 4.90 3.61
CA ILE A 127 20.18 4.65 3.96
C ILE A 127 20.37 3.17 4.26
N SER A 128 21.42 2.56 3.71
CA SER A 128 21.65 1.13 3.91
C SER A 128 22.10 0.84 5.34
N THR A 129 21.76 -0.35 5.85
CA THR A 129 22.22 -0.80 7.17
C THR A 129 23.75 -0.86 7.27
N ALA A 130 24.44 -1.07 6.14
CA ALA A 130 25.90 -1.06 6.06
C ALA A 130 26.49 0.35 6.26
N GLU A 131 25.92 1.38 5.63
CA GLU A 131 26.37 2.78 5.81
C GLU A 131 26.18 3.26 7.25
N VAL A 132 25.03 2.93 7.87
CA VAL A 132 24.78 3.25 9.28
C VAL A 132 25.82 2.53 10.16
N ALA A 133 26.04 1.23 9.94
CA ALA A 133 26.98 0.43 10.72
C ALA A 133 28.44 0.93 10.58
N GLU A 134 28.85 1.36 9.37
CA GLU A 134 30.17 1.93 9.14
C GLU A 134 30.39 3.22 9.94
N ASN A 135 29.43 4.15 9.90
CA ASN A 135 29.49 5.38 10.71
C ASN A 135 29.63 5.06 12.21
N ARG A 136 28.84 4.10 12.72
CA ARG A 136 28.90 3.69 14.13
C ARG A 136 30.24 3.06 14.50
N ALA A 137 30.78 2.19 13.66
CA ALA A 137 32.06 1.51 13.90
C ALA A 137 33.25 2.50 13.87
N GLN A 138 33.26 3.45 12.94
CA GLN A 138 34.27 4.50 12.88
C GLN A 138 34.23 5.36 14.14
N ARG A 139 33.03 5.76 14.59
CA ARG A 139 32.87 6.56 15.81
C ARG A 139 33.38 5.81 17.04
N GLU A 140 33.04 4.52 17.18
CA GLU A 140 33.53 3.70 18.30
C GLU A 140 35.05 3.58 18.32
N THR A 141 35.69 3.46 17.15
CA THR A 141 37.16 3.42 17.02
C THR A 141 37.79 4.72 17.52
N LEU A 142 37.30 5.88 17.07
CA LEU A 142 37.82 7.19 17.48
C LEU A 142 37.64 7.45 18.99
N VAL A 143 36.51 7.02 19.55
CA VAL A 143 36.26 7.10 21.00
C VAL A 143 37.24 6.22 21.78
N ALA A 144 37.54 5.02 21.28
CA ALA A 144 38.52 4.13 21.91
C ALA A 144 39.94 4.71 21.86
N GLU A 145 40.35 5.25 20.71
CA GLU A 145 41.65 5.94 20.55
C GLU A 145 41.78 7.15 21.48
N GLN A 146 40.74 7.98 21.57
CA GLN A 146 40.71 9.11 22.50
C GLN A 146 40.78 8.65 23.97
N SER A 147 40.09 7.57 24.32
CA SER A 147 40.08 7.00 25.69
C SER A 147 41.44 6.42 26.10
N SER A 148 42.23 5.94 25.13
CA SER A 148 43.60 5.46 25.37
C SER A 148 44.61 6.60 25.58
N GLY A 149 44.21 7.85 25.36
CA GLY A 149 45.06 9.04 25.49
C GLY A 149 46.06 9.23 24.35
N LEU A 150 45.95 8.45 23.27
CA LEU A 150 46.87 8.48 22.13
C LEU A 150 46.68 9.70 21.22
N ALA A 151 45.46 10.24 21.12
CA ALA A 151 45.11 11.39 20.28
C ALA A 151 43.80 12.07 20.74
N ARG A 152 43.49 13.26 20.17
CA ARG A 152 42.21 13.95 20.35
C ARG A 152 41.39 13.89 19.06
N HIS A 153 40.13 13.44 19.15
CA HIS A 153 39.26 13.20 18.01
C HIS A 153 37.91 13.93 18.11
N ASP A 154 37.77 14.90 19.01
CA ASP A 154 36.50 15.57 19.32
C ASP A 154 35.76 16.08 18.07
N GLU A 155 36.46 16.75 17.15
CA GLU A 155 35.87 17.27 15.91
C GLU A 155 35.38 16.16 14.96
N GLN A 156 36.15 15.07 14.84
CA GLN A 156 35.82 13.95 13.95
C GLN A 156 34.61 13.17 14.49
N ILE A 157 34.54 12.97 15.81
CA ILE A 157 33.39 12.37 16.48
C ILE A 157 32.13 13.20 16.25
N VAL A 158 32.22 14.53 16.39
CA VAL A 158 31.09 15.44 16.13
C VAL A 158 30.64 15.39 14.68
N VAL A 159 31.55 15.22 13.72
CA VAL A 159 31.19 15.05 12.30
C VAL A 159 30.39 13.75 12.09
N LEU A 160 30.85 12.63 12.65
CA LEU A 160 30.14 11.34 12.55
C LEU A 160 28.78 11.38 13.25
N ASP A 161 28.68 12.03 14.41
CA ASP A 161 27.40 12.20 15.12
C ASP A 161 26.38 13.00 14.29
N ARG A 162 26.82 14.08 13.65
CA ARG A 162 25.95 14.87 12.76
C ARG A 162 25.55 14.11 11.49
N GLU A 163 26.45 13.27 10.96
CA GLU A 163 26.13 12.41 9.82
C GLU A 163 25.07 11.37 10.19
N TYR A 164 25.20 10.74 11.37
CA TYR A 164 24.19 9.82 11.89
C TYR A 164 22.83 10.51 12.09
N GLU A 165 22.81 11.74 12.63
CA GLU A 165 21.59 12.55 12.73
C GLU A 165 20.95 12.84 11.36
N ARG A 166 21.76 13.01 10.30
CA ARG A 166 21.26 13.17 8.92
C ARG A 166 20.68 11.88 8.37
N PHE A 167 21.33 10.74 8.60
CA PHE A 167 20.75 9.43 8.25
C PHE A 167 19.39 9.26 8.90
N TRP A 168 19.27 9.62 10.17
CA TRP A 168 18.01 9.55 10.90
C TRP A 168 16.93 10.44 10.30
N ALA A 169 17.23 11.72 10.08
CA ALA A 169 16.26 12.64 9.48
C ALA A 169 15.81 12.18 8.08
N HIS A 170 16.74 11.67 7.27
CA HIS A 170 16.46 11.16 5.92
C HIS A 170 15.57 9.92 5.94
N ASP A 171 15.89 8.91 6.75
CA ASP A 171 15.09 7.69 6.86
C ASP A 171 13.66 7.97 7.34
N VAL A 172 13.51 8.93 8.28
CA VAL A 172 12.19 9.42 8.72
C VAL A 172 11.40 10.03 7.56
N GLU A 173 12.04 10.86 6.74
CA GLU A 173 11.39 11.48 5.58
C GLU A 173 10.97 10.44 4.54
N VAL A 174 11.85 9.47 4.24
CA VAL A 174 11.58 8.36 3.31
C VAL A 174 10.35 7.57 3.76
N MET A 175 10.31 7.13 5.01
CA MET A 175 9.19 6.36 5.54
C MET A 175 7.89 7.16 5.61
N TRP A 176 7.98 8.42 6.01
CA TRP A 176 6.82 9.31 6.09
C TRP A 176 6.19 9.57 4.72
N ARG A 177 7.01 9.81 3.68
CA ARG A 177 6.55 9.98 2.30
C ARG A 177 5.87 8.72 1.79
N TYR A 178 6.51 7.56 1.99
CA TYR A 178 5.94 6.26 1.62
C TYR A 178 4.57 6.04 2.29
N GLU A 179 4.46 6.31 3.59
CA GLU A 179 3.22 6.10 4.33
C GLU A 179 2.08 7.01 3.84
N ILE A 180 2.33 8.31 3.66
CA ILE A 180 1.31 9.23 3.15
C ILE A 180 0.85 8.80 1.76
N TYR A 181 1.79 8.46 0.88
CA TYR A 181 1.47 8.02 -0.48
C TYR A 181 0.64 6.73 -0.47
N ALA A 182 1.04 5.74 0.33
CA ALA A 182 0.31 4.49 0.45
C ALA A 182 -1.10 4.72 1.01
N ARG A 183 -1.25 5.56 2.03
CA ARG A 183 -2.55 5.93 2.60
C ARG A 183 -3.45 6.65 1.60
N ASP A 184 -2.91 7.57 0.81
CA ASP A 184 -3.65 8.24 -0.27
C ASP A 184 -4.20 7.23 -1.27
N LYS A 185 -3.35 6.31 -1.76
CA LYS A 185 -3.78 5.28 -2.72
C LYS A 185 -4.80 4.32 -2.12
N LEU A 186 -4.62 3.94 -0.86
CA LEU A 186 -5.60 3.12 -0.12
C LEU A 186 -6.93 3.85 0.09
N ALA A 187 -6.92 5.15 0.39
CA ALA A 187 -8.12 5.95 0.53
C ALA A 187 -8.86 6.16 -0.80
N SER A 188 -8.12 6.14 -1.92
CA SER A 188 -8.67 6.18 -3.28
C SER A 188 -9.14 4.82 -3.81
N MET A 189 -9.11 3.76 -2.99
CA MET A 189 -9.64 2.46 -3.38
C MET A 189 -11.15 2.55 -3.62
N PRO A 190 -11.66 1.82 -4.62
CA PRO A 190 -13.04 1.95 -4.99
C PRO A 190 -13.99 1.30 -3.99
N SER A 191 -15.22 1.83 -3.94
CA SER A 191 -16.31 1.15 -3.24
C SER A 191 -16.85 0.05 -4.12
N TRP A 192 -16.91 -1.17 -3.59
CA TRP A 192 -17.42 -2.32 -4.32
C TRP A 192 -18.93 -2.21 -4.52
N PRO A 193 -19.43 -2.19 -5.77
CA PRO A 193 -20.86 -2.08 -6.00
C PRO A 193 -21.56 -3.39 -5.58
N GLU A 194 -22.69 -3.30 -4.91
CA GLU A 194 -23.53 -4.47 -4.65
C GLU A 194 -24.24 -4.92 -5.93
N PRO A 195 -24.32 -6.22 -6.21
CA PRO A 195 -25.06 -6.71 -7.35
C PRO A 195 -26.55 -6.33 -7.25
N PRO A 196 -27.20 -6.00 -8.37
CA PRO A 196 -28.63 -5.69 -8.36
C PRO A 196 -29.43 -6.88 -7.85
N ARG A 197 -30.45 -6.61 -7.03
CA ARG A 197 -31.38 -7.64 -6.55
C ARG A 197 -32.21 -8.16 -7.74
N ALA A 198 -32.52 -9.45 -7.71
CA ALA A 198 -33.44 -10.06 -8.67
C ALA A 198 -34.81 -9.37 -8.62
N ASP A 199 -35.48 -9.22 -9.77
CA ASP A 199 -36.85 -8.69 -9.82
C ASP A 199 -37.78 -9.64 -9.04
N PRO A 200 -38.39 -9.18 -7.92
CA PRO A 200 -39.28 -10.02 -7.13
C PRO A 200 -40.54 -10.42 -7.91
N GLU A 201 -40.95 -9.67 -8.93
CA GLU A 201 -42.11 -10.01 -9.75
C GLU A 201 -41.85 -11.20 -10.66
N LEU A 202 -40.59 -11.49 -11.04
CA LEU A 202 -40.26 -12.72 -11.77
C LEU A 202 -40.63 -13.97 -10.96
N SER A 203 -40.55 -13.92 -9.63
CA SER A 203 -40.96 -15.03 -8.76
C SER A 203 -42.49 -15.19 -8.62
N ARG A 204 -43.25 -14.16 -9.01
CA ARG A 204 -44.72 -14.12 -8.90
C ARG A 204 -45.43 -14.51 -10.19
N ILE A 205 -44.72 -14.48 -11.33
CA ILE A 205 -45.24 -14.93 -12.62
C ILE A 205 -45.41 -16.45 -12.56
N HIS A 206 -46.63 -16.91 -12.27
CA HIS A 206 -47.01 -18.31 -12.48
C HIS A 206 -47.06 -18.56 -13.99
N ILE A 207 -46.35 -19.59 -14.47
CA ILE A 207 -46.54 -20.11 -15.82
C ILE A 207 -47.94 -20.72 -15.88
N ARG A 208 -48.94 -19.93 -16.29
CA ARG A 208 -50.23 -20.47 -16.71
C ARG A 208 -50.08 -20.99 -18.13
N GLY A 209 -49.83 -22.29 -18.24
CA GLY A 209 -50.25 -23.15 -19.34
C GLY A 209 -49.67 -22.88 -20.73
N GLY A 210 -48.94 -23.87 -21.22
CA GLY A 210 -48.72 -24.16 -22.64
C GLY A 210 -48.41 -25.64 -22.77
#